data_AF-A0A4Y4CX50-F1
#
_entry.id   AF-A0A4Y4CX50-F1
#
_cell.length_a   1.000
_cell.length_b   1.000
_cell.length_c   1.000
_cell.angle_alpha   90.00
_cell.angle_beta   90.00
_cell.angle_gamma   90.00
#
_symmetry.space_group_name_H-M   'P 1'
#
loop_
_entity.id
_entity.type
_entity.pdbx_description
1 polymer ?
#
loop_
_entity_poly.entity_id
_entity_poly.type
_entity_poly.pdbx_seq_one_letter_code
_entity_poly.pdbx_strand_id
1 'polypeptide(L)'
;MTNLGEGVAIGTLPPTKYAEEPRQPGNLVLTLKETSSGEVIKDVKVSIAGASSGEATTNAAGQCRFDGIAAGFYALTLTQDEFEMSPDRARFAIHPDQTLKLNIKVRRVLTTVVMKRIHVRGTLKAATGDKSELEYGHWWVEVDGSQSFGWWPASGVSIGGTFSGVPGVLNEMKGAGGTATRDPHHGDPGDEEFSPSVLNGKSAADIKKSIGDFASGFSGKYGSTWRWPGKYNCHNFQEQMMKDVGLSKSNSKNLK
;
A
#
# COMPACT_ATOMS: atom_id res chain seq x y z
N MET A 1 -44.59 -59.09 46.74
CA MET A 1 -43.34 -58.60 47.35
C MET A 1 -42.21 -59.10 46.46
N THR A 2 -41.80 -58.31 45.45
CA THR A 2 -40.57 -57.45 45.44
C THR A 2 -39.30 -58.31 45.54
N ASN A 3 -38.33 -58.32 44.60
CA ASN A 3 -37.66 -57.27 43.82
C ASN A 3 -36.93 -57.89 42.59
N LEU A 4 -36.91 -57.25 41.41
CA LEU A 4 -35.81 -56.42 40.82
C LEU A 4 -34.45 -57.15 40.82
N GLY A 5 -33.67 -57.28 39.74
CA GLY A 5 -33.61 -56.63 38.44
C GLY A 5 -32.22 -56.91 37.85
N GLU A 6 -32.14 -56.99 36.53
CA GLU A 6 -30.94 -57.29 35.75
C GLU A 6 -29.76 -56.34 36.04
N GLY A 7 -28.55 -56.90 36.14
CA GLY A 7 -27.29 -56.16 36.17
C GLY A 7 -26.40 -56.60 35.01
N VAL A 8 -26.64 -56.04 33.83
CA VAL A 8 -25.67 -56.12 32.71
C VAL A 8 -24.46 -55.28 33.09
N ALA A 9 -23.30 -55.92 33.22
CA ALA A 9 -22.05 -55.22 33.41
C ALA A 9 -21.72 -54.42 32.13
N ILE A 10 -21.99 -53.12 32.16
CA ILE A 10 -21.56 -52.19 31.11
C ILE A 10 -20.05 -52.00 31.31
N GLY A 11 -19.25 -52.73 30.53
CA GLY A 11 -17.82 -52.49 30.45
C GLY A 11 -17.57 -51.05 30.02
N THR A 12 -17.05 -50.23 30.93
CA THR A 12 -16.51 -48.91 30.58
C THR A 12 -15.34 -49.13 29.63
N LEU A 13 -15.57 -48.86 28.34
CA LEU A 13 -14.49 -48.65 27.38
C LEU A 13 -13.59 -47.55 27.93
N PRO A 14 -12.26 -47.72 27.96
CA PRO A 14 -11.38 -46.62 28.35
C PRO A 14 -11.64 -45.45 27.40
N PRO A 15 -11.62 -44.19 27.88
CA PRO A 15 -11.71 -43.05 26.99
C PRO A 15 -10.55 -43.16 26.00
N THR A 16 -10.86 -43.40 24.73
CA THR A 16 -9.90 -43.24 23.66
C THR A 16 -9.52 -41.77 23.68
N LYS A 17 -8.38 -41.47 24.32
CA LYS A 17 -7.66 -40.25 24.06
C LYS A 17 -7.27 -40.39 22.59
N TYR A 18 -8.10 -39.88 21.69
CA TYR A 18 -7.71 -39.66 20.31
C TYR A 18 -6.49 -38.77 20.40
N ALA A 19 -5.29 -39.37 20.41
CA ALA A 19 -4.09 -38.66 20.08
C ALA A 19 -4.39 -38.11 18.69
N GLU A 20 -4.47 -36.79 18.57
CA GLU A 20 -4.53 -36.14 17.27
C GLU A 20 -3.33 -36.72 16.51
N GLU A 21 -3.60 -37.48 15.44
CA GLU A 21 -2.52 -38.06 14.65
C GLU A 21 -1.56 -36.93 14.29
N PRO A 22 -0.24 -37.10 14.50
CA PRO A 22 0.71 -36.06 14.16
C PRO A 22 0.46 -35.69 12.71
N ARG A 23 0.04 -34.44 12.45
CA ARG A 23 -0.28 -34.00 11.10
C ARG A 23 0.96 -34.25 10.26
N GLN A 24 0.84 -35.19 9.32
CA GLN A 24 1.99 -35.61 8.54
C GLN A 24 2.61 -34.39 7.85
N PRO A 25 3.94 -34.25 7.91
CA PRO A 25 4.61 -33.06 7.42
C PRO A 25 4.54 -32.96 5.89
N GLY A 26 4.57 -31.73 5.39
CA GLY A 26 4.81 -31.41 3.99
C GLY A 26 5.86 -30.31 3.88
N ASN A 27 6.11 -29.85 2.66
CA ASN A 27 7.10 -28.83 2.35
C ASN A 27 6.50 -27.74 1.47
N LEU A 28 7.02 -26.52 1.60
CA LEU A 28 6.68 -25.37 0.78
C LEU A 28 7.95 -24.78 0.17
N VAL A 29 7.95 -24.53 -1.13
CA VAL A 29 8.95 -23.73 -1.83
C VAL A 29 8.28 -22.51 -2.42
N LEU A 30 8.78 -21.34 -2.06
CA LEU A 30 8.29 -20.06 -2.59
C LEU A 30 9.33 -19.46 -3.51
N THR A 31 8.87 -18.82 -4.58
CA THR A 31 9.68 -17.91 -5.40
C THR A 31 8.97 -16.56 -5.44
N LEU A 32 9.64 -15.50 -4.99
CA LEU A 32 9.12 -14.13 -5.06
C LEU A 32 9.60 -13.45 -6.34
N LYS A 33 8.67 -12.83 -7.07
CA LYS A 33 8.94 -12.08 -8.29
C LYS A 33 8.23 -10.74 -8.28
N GLU A 34 8.92 -9.70 -8.73
CA GLU A 34 8.31 -8.40 -8.97
C GLU A 34 7.32 -8.51 -10.14
N THR A 35 6.14 -7.91 -9.98
CA THR A 35 4.98 -8.12 -10.85
C THR A 35 5.21 -7.62 -12.27
N SER A 36 5.94 -6.51 -12.44
CA SER A 36 6.01 -5.76 -13.69
C SER A 36 7.24 -6.08 -14.55
N SER A 37 8.37 -6.35 -13.92
CA SER A 37 9.67 -6.72 -14.51
C SER A 37 9.91 -8.23 -14.50
N GLY A 38 9.27 -8.97 -13.60
CA GLY A 38 9.54 -10.40 -13.39
C GLY A 38 10.85 -10.68 -12.65
N GLU A 39 11.54 -9.64 -12.17
CA GLU A 39 12.77 -9.75 -11.39
C GLU A 39 12.54 -10.60 -10.14
N VAL A 40 13.49 -11.48 -9.82
CA VAL A 40 13.44 -12.25 -8.57
C VAL A 40 13.79 -11.36 -7.38
N ILE A 41 13.08 -11.54 -6.26
CA ILE A 41 13.28 -10.67 -5.09
C ILE A 41 14.00 -11.44 -3.98
N LYS A 42 15.24 -11.05 -3.72
CA LYS A 42 16.12 -11.60 -2.68
C LYS A 42 15.98 -10.85 -1.35
N ASP A 43 16.44 -11.48 -0.28
CA ASP A 43 16.56 -10.92 1.08
C ASP A 43 15.23 -10.47 1.70
N VAL A 44 14.12 -11.09 1.29
CA VAL A 44 12.78 -10.82 1.85
C VAL A 44 12.45 -11.86 2.90
N LYS A 45 12.13 -11.41 4.12
CA LYS A 45 11.58 -12.27 5.16
C LYS A 45 10.10 -12.57 4.85
N VAL A 46 9.80 -13.86 4.84
CA VAL A 46 8.49 -14.44 4.56
C VAL A 46 8.05 -15.23 5.79
N SER A 47 6.85 -14.95 6.26
CA SER A 47 6.25 -15.64 7.41
C SER A 47 5.01 -16.43 6.96
N ILE A 48 4.89 -17.66 7.45
CA ILE A 48 3.68 -18.48 7.32
C ILE A 48 2.99 -18.60 8.68
N ALA A 49 1.66 -18.59 8.70
CA ALA A 49 0.86 -18.80 9.90
C ALA A 49 -0.39 -19.63 9.59
N GLY A 50 -0.75 -20.55 10.49
CA GLY A 50 -1.89 -21.43 10.33
C GLY A 50 -1.73 -22.71 11.15
N ALA A 51 -1.75 -23.86 10.47
CA ALA A 51 -1.51 -25.17 11.10
C ALA A 51 -0.18 -25.24 11.87
N SER A 52 0.83 -24.50 11.44
CA SER A 52 2.03 -24.17 12.18
C SER A 52 2.48 -22.75 11.80
N SER A 53 3.58 -22.26 12.37
CA SER A 53 4.17 -20.99 11.97
C SER A 53 5.66 -21.14 11.70
N GLY A 54 6.19 -20.27 10.85
CA GLY A 54 7.60 -20.29 10.50
C GLY A 54 8.00 -19.06 9.71
N GLU A 55 9.31 -18.80 9.68
CA GLU A 55 9.90 -17.71 8.91
C GLU A 55 11.03 -18.24 8.03
N ALA A 56 11.18 -17.68 6.83
CA ALA A 56 12.29 -17.94 5.94
C ALA A 56 12.64 -16.68 5.15
N THR A 57 13.87 -16.58 4.66
CA THR A 57 14.33 -15.44 3.85
C THR A 57 14.63 -15.90 2.42
N THR A 58 14.22 -15.11 1.43
CA THR A 58 14.51 -15.42 0.03
C THR A 58 16.00 -15.27 -0.29
N ASN A 59 16.54 -16.24 -1.03
CA ASN A 59 17.93 -16.24 -1.50
C ASN A 59 18.13 -15.39 -2.76
N ALA A 60 19.34 -15.43 -3.36
CA ALA A 60 19.67 -14.70 -4.59
C ALA A 60 18.80 -15.07 -5.81
N ALA A 61 18.18 -16.25 -5.82
CA ALA A 61 17.22 -16.68 -6.84
C ALA A 61 15.76 -16.29 -6.49
N GLY A 62 15.56 -15.53 -5.42
CA GLY A 62 14.25 -15.16 -4.88
C GLY A 62 13.49 -16.30 -4.21
N GLN A 63 14.19 -17.37 -3.83
CA GLN A 63 13.58 -18.59 -3.30
C GLN A 63 13.77 -18.75 -1.80
N CYS A 64 12.72 -19.23 -1.11
CA CYS A 64 12.82 -19.72 0.26
C CYS A 64 12.04 -21.03 0.40
N ARG A 65 12.36 -21.80 1.45
CA ARG A 65 11.80 -23.13 1.68
C ARG A 65 11.42 -23.31 3.14
N PHE A 66 10.28 -23.98 3.35
CA PHE A 66 9.83 -24.48 4.64
C PHE A 66 9.73 -26.00 4.55
N ASP A 67 10.53 -26.68 5.36
CA ASP A 67 10.57 -28.14 5.42
C ASP A 67 9.81 -28.64 6.65
N GLY A 68 9.14 -29.78 6.51
CA GLY A 68 8.55 -30.48 7.66
C GLY A 68 7.36 -29.78 8.30
N ILE A 69 6.65 -28.90 7.58
CA ILE A 69 5.52 -28.14 8.13
C ILE A 69 4.25 -28.98 8.20
N ALA A 70 3.48 -28.86 9.27
CA ALA A 70 2.26 -29.63 9.49
C ALA A 70 1.26 -29.48 8.33
N ALA A 71 0.61 -30.57 7.90
CA ALA A 71 -0.49 -30.46 6.96
C ALA A 71 -1.61 -29.53 7.47
N GLY A 72 -2.22 -28.76 6.57
CA GLY A 72 -3.31 -27.83 6.87
C GLY A 72 -3.24 -26.53 6.10
N PHE A 73 -4.08 -25.57 6.50
CA PHE A 73 -4.20 -24.26 5.86
C PHE A 73 -3.21 -23.25 6.44
N TYR A 74 -2.67 -22.40 5.57
CA TYR A 74 -1.71 -21.36 5.89
C TYR A 74 -2.07 -20.03 5.21
N ALA A 75 -1.67 -18.95 5.87
CA ALA A 75 -1.59 -17.60 5.32
C ALA A 75 -0.12 -17.19 5.21
N LEU A 76 0.23 -16.54 4.10
CA LEU A 76 1.53 -15.93 3.85
C LEU A 76 1.52 -14.46 4.25
N THR A 77 2.60 -13.97 4.86
CA THR A 77 2.85 -12.55 5.10
C THR A 77 4.29 -12.19 4.72
N LEU A 78 4.49 -11.03 4.11
CA LEU A 78 5.81 -10.43 3.92
C LEU A 78 6.00 -9.39 5.03
N THR A 79 7.16 -9.36 5.69
CA THR A 79 7.39 -8.48 6.84
C THR A 79 8.20 -7.22 6.49
N GLN A 80 8.40 -6.94 5.20
CA GLN A 80 9.16 -5.79 4.72
C GLN A 80 8.23 -4.77 4.08
N ASP A 81 8.34 -3.51 4.54
CA ASP A 81 7.49 -2.42 4.06
C ASP A 81 7.78 -2.03 2.62
N GLU A 82 8.96 -2.38 2.07
CA GLU A 82 9.33 -2.10 0.68
C GLU A 82 8.63 -3.03 -0.34
N PHE A 83 7.93 -4.07 0.12
CA PHE A 83 7.28 -5.03 -0.76
C PHE A 83 5.86 -5.38 -0.29
N GLU A 84 4.90 -5.25 -1.18
CA GLU A 84 3.54 -5.73 -0.97
C GLU A 84 3.22 -6.89 -1.93
N MET A 85 2.43 -7.87 -1.47
CA MET A 85 1.95 -8.94 -2.35
C MET A 85 0.92 -8.40 -3.35
N SER A 86 0.88 -8.97 -4.55
CA SER A 86 -0.10 -8.64 -5.58
C SER A 86 -0.66 -9.94 -6.17
N PRO A 87 -1.82 -10.44 -5.70
CA PRO A 87 -2.78 -9.81 -4.77
C PRO A 87 -2.31 -9.80 -3.30
N ASP A 88 -2.90 -8.93 -2.47
CA ASP A 88 -2.41 -8.52 -1.14
C ASP A 88 -2.21 -9.62 -0.09
N ARG A 89 -2.66 -10.85 -0.37
CA ARG A 89 -2.52 -12.01 0.51
C ARG A 89 -2.44 -13.29 -0.32
N ALA A 90 -1.65 -14.24 0.17
CA ALA A 90 -1.69 -15.62 -0.32
C ALA A 90 -2.18 -16.56 0.79
N ARG A 91 -3.14 -17.42 0.44
CA ARG A 91 -3.65 -18.52 1.28
C ARG A 91 -3.51 -19.82 0.52
N PHE A 92 -3.06 -20.87 1.19
CA PHE A 92 -2.80 -22.17 0.58
C PHE A 92 -2.98 -23.30 1.59
N ALA A 93 -3.07 -24.53 1.10
CA ALA A 93 -3.09 -25.74 1.91
C ALA A 93 -1.84 -26.58 1.62
N ILE A 94 -1.30 -27.19 2.67
CA ILE A 94 -0.23 -28.19 2.58
C ILE A 94 -0.84 -29.54 2.92
N HIS A 95 -0.62 -30.52 2.06
CA HIS A 95 -0.99 -31.92 2.27
C HIS A 95 0.21 -32.73 2.77
N PRO A 96 -0.05 -33.88 3.44
CA PRO A 96 1.00 -34.84 3.80
C PRO A 96 1.92 -35.20 2.63
N ASP A 97 3.22 -35.27 2.89
CA ASP A 97 4.27 -35.66 1.93
C ASP A 97 4.34 -34.80 0.66
N GLN A 98 3.60 -33.69 0.62
CA GLN A 98 3.58 -32.77 -0.50
C GLN A 98 4.81 -31.88 -0.48
N THR A 99 5.35 -31.55 -1.66
CA THR A 99 6.15 -30.33 -1.84
C THR A 99 5.39 -29.34 -2.72
N LEU A 100 4.75 -28.36 -2.09
CA LEU A 100 4.03 -27.30 -2.81
C LEU A 100 5.02 -26.26 -3.31
N LYS A 101 4.93 -25.87 -4.58
CA LYS A 101 5.74 -24.79 -5.18
C LYS A 101 4.82 -23.62 -5.56
N LEU A 102 5.06 -22.44 -5.00
CA LEU A 102 4.28 -21.23 -5.32
C LEU A 102 5.19 -20.13 -5.87
N ASN A 103 4.66 -19.40 -6.87
CA ASN A 103 5.24 -18.17 -7.36
C ASN A 103 4.42 -17.00 -6.80
N ILE A 104 5.02 -16.20 -5.94
CA ILE A 104 4.38 -15.05 -5.30
C ILE A 104 4.80 -13.79 -6.06
N LYS A 105 3.79 -13.08 -6.57
CA LYS A 105 3.99 -11.78 -7.23
C LYS A 105 3.95 -10.66 -6.18
N VAL A 106 4.88 -9.72 -6.28
CA VAL A 106 4.98 -8.57 -5.37
C VAL A 106 5.12 -7.26 -6.15
N ARG A 107 4.84 -6.13 -5.50
CA ARG A 107 5.15 -4.79 -6.00
C ARG A 107 6.10 -4.11 -5.03
N ARG A 108 6.97 -3.25 -5.55
CA ARG A 108 7.83 -2.40 -4.73
C ARG A 108 7.01 -1.21 -4.23
N VAL A 109 7.07 -0.96 -2.92
CA VAL A 109 6.52 0.22 -2.27
C VAL A 109 7.64 1.23 -2.08
N LEU A 110 7.43 2.47 -2.52
CA LEU A 110 8.42 3.54 -2.39
C LEU A 110 8.25 4.24 -1.04
N THR A 111 8.82 3.68 0.02
CA THR A 111 8.68 4.20 1.40
C THR A 111 9.27 5.60 1.60
N THR A 112 10.14 6.07 0.70
CA THR A 112 10.69 7.43 0.72
C THR A 112 9.94 8.42 -0.18
N VAL A 113 8.84 7.98 -0.81
CA VAL A 113 7.89 8.83 -1.53
C VAL A 113 6.59 8.80 -0.75
N VAL A 114 6.13 9.96 -0.29
CA VAL A 114 4.91 10.07 0.51
C VAL A 114 3.93 10.97 -0.21
N MET A 115 2.78 10.42 -0.59
CA MET A 115 1.65 11.16 -1.12
C MET A 115 0.84 11.68 0.07
N LYS A 116 0.63 13.00 0.13
CA LYS A 116 -0.02 13.65 1.25
C LYS A 116 -1.23 14.46 0.82
N ARG A 117 -2.18 14.61 1.73
CA ARG A 117 -3.32 15.51 1.62
C ARG A 117 -3.61 16.14 2.98
N ILE A 118 -3.87 17.44 2.99
CA ILE A 118 -4.42 18.17 4.13
C ILE A 118 -5.82 18.67 3.79
N HIS A 119 -6.77 18.55 4.72
CA HIS A 119 -8.13 19.07 4.57
C HIS A 119 -8.15 20.55 4.96
N VAL A 120 -8.56 21.42 4.05
CA VAL A 120 -8.68 22.84 4.34
C VAL A 120 -10.05 23.10 4.97
N ARG A 121 -10.08 23.17 6.31
CA ARG A 121 -11.30 23.39 7.10
C ARG A 121 -11.40 24.89 7.49
N GLY A 122 -12.36 25.64 6.97
CA GLY A 122 -12.66 26.97 7.54
C GLY A 122 -13.46 27.96 6.70
N THR A 123 -13.09 28.22 5.45
CA THR A 123 -13.65 29.36 4.67
C THR A 123 -14.64 28.95 3.58
N LEU A 124 -14.47 27.78 2.95
CA LEU A 124 -15.37 27.31 1.90
C LEU A 124 -16.74 26.84 2.45
N LYS A 125 -16.76 26.27 3.67
CA LYS A 125 -18.02 25.86 4.36
C LYS A 125 -19.01 27.00 4.57
N ALA A 126 -18.53 28.24 4.61
CA ALA A 126 -19.37 29.43 4.74
C ALA A 126 -19.88 29.94 3.38
N ALA A 127 -19.19 29.59 2.28
CA ALA A 127 -19.48 30.09 0.93
C ALA A 127 -20.49 29.23 0.15
N THR A 128 -20.61 27.93 0.45
CA THR A 128 -21.38 26.97 -0.38
C THR A 128 -22.74 26.57 0.17
N GLY A 129 -23.13 27.04 1.36
CA GLY A 129 -24.48 26.85 1.92
C GLY A 129 -24.90 25.41 2.32
N ASP A 130 -24.19 24.37 1.85
CA ASP A 130 -24.46 22.97 2.15
C ASP A 130 -23.16 22.24 2.54
N LYS A 131 -23.24 21.34 3.54
CA LYS A 131 -22.14 20.88 4.41
C LYS A 131 -22.00 19.35 4.52
N SER A 132 -22.23 18.61 3.46
CA SER A 132 -21.59 17.29 3.32
C SER A 132 -20.25 17.46 2.62
N GLU A 133 -19.20 16.94 3.25
CA GLU A 133 -17.79 16.85 2.85
C GLU A 133 -17.43 17.30 1.42
N LEU A 134 -17.35 18.61 1.18
CA LEU A 134 -16.60 19.11 0.03
C LEU A 134 -15.14 18.75 0.28
N GLU A 135 -14.61 17.81 -0.51
CA GLU A 135 -13.21 17.37 -0.58
C GLU A 135 -12.28 18.52 -0.98
N TYR A 136 -12.23 19.55 -0.16
CA TYR A 136 -11.40 20.73 -0.34
C TYR A 136 -10.14 20.56 0.51
N GLY A 137 -9.01 20.38 -0.17
CA GLY A 137 -7.73 20.12 0.46
C GLY A 137 -6.56 20.55 -0.43
N HIS A 138 -5.36 20.45 0.10
CA HIS A 138 -4.14 20.52 -0.69
C HIS A 138 -3.50 19.14 -0.77
N TRP A 139 -3.08 18.75 -1.98
CA TRP A 139 -2.40 17.48 -2.24
C TRP A 139 -0.98 17.79 -2.71
N TRP A 140 -0.01 17.13 -2.10
CA TRP A 140 1.39 17.22 -2.50
C TRP A 140 2.06 15.85 -2.38
N VAL A 141 3.25 15.73 -2.95
CA VAL A 141 4.12 14.57 -2.79
C VAL A 141 5.44 15.00 -2.17
N GLU A 142 5.97 14.21 -1.25
CA GLU A 142 7.31 14.35 -0.71
C GLU A 142 8.22 13.26 -1.27
N VAL A 143 9.45 13.62 -1.59
CA VAL A 143 10.45 12.72 -2.18
C VAL A 143 11.75 12.83 -1.38
N ASP A 144 12.20 11.71 -0.82
CA ASP A 144 13.44 11.55 -0.06
C ASP A 144 13.60 12.55 1.10
N GLY A 145 12.48 13.06 1.63
CA GLY A 145 12.44 14.07 2.70
C GLY A 145 13.14 15.40 2.36
N SER A 146 13.54 15.61 1.10
CA SER A 146 14.35 16.78 0.70
C SER A 146 13.63 17.64 -0.34
N GLN A 147 12.77 17.02 -1.15
CA GLN A 147 11.96 17.67 -2.16
C GLN A 147 10.48 17.41 -1.92
N SER A 148 9.64 18.32 -2.41
CA SER A 148 8.21 18.08 -2.49
C SER A 148 7.59 18.86 -3.63
N PHE A 149 6.46 18.35 -4.13
CA PHE A 149 5.78 18.88 -5.31
C PHE A 149 4.28 18.97 -5.09
N GLY A 150 3.71 20.16 -5.29
CA GLY A 150 2.27 20.38 -5.29
C GLY A 150 1.88 21.55 -6.18
N TRP A 151 0.63 21.54 -6.64
CA TRP A 151 0.11 22.51 -7.61
C TRP A 151 -0.82 23.52 -6.94
N TRP A 152 -0.44 24.80 -7.02
CA TRP A 152 -1.08 25.89 -6.27
C TRP A 152 -1.67 26.94 -7.19
N PRO A 153 -2.66 27.71 -6.71
CA PRO A 153 -2.97 28.99 -7.32
C PRO A 153 -1.82 29.98 -7.03
N ALA A 154 -1.47 30.82 -8.00
CA ALA A 154 -0.37 31.79 -7.88
C ALA A 154 -0.59 32.85 -6.79
N SER A 155 -1.82 33.02 -6.31
CA SER A 155 -2.18 33.96 -5.24
C SER A 155 -3.43 33.46 -4.52
N GLY A 156 -3.73 34.08 -3.37
CA GLY A 156 -4.99 33.85 -2.63
C GLY A 156 -6.20 33.86 -3.55
N VAL A 157 -6.95 32.76 -3.56
CA VAL A 157 -8.15 32.64 -4.39
C VAL A 157 -9.37 33.20 -3.66
N SER A 158 -10.12 34.06 -4.35
CA SER A 158 -11.49 34.38 -3.96
C SER A 158 -12.44 33.25 -4.37
N ILE A 159 -13.67 33.25 -3.86
CA ILE A 159 -14.69 32.26 -4.23
C ILE A 159 -14.91 32.27 -5.77
N GLY A 160 -15.07 33.46 -6.37
CA GLY A 160 -15.21 33.60 -7.82
C GLY A 160 -14.00 33.09 -8.60
N GLY A 161 -12.79 33.42 -8.15
CA GLY A 161 -11.53 32.96 -8.76
C GLY A 161 -11.33 31.44 -8.69
N THR A 162 -11.82 30.82 -7.61
CA THR A 162 -11.79 29.36 -7.44
C THR A 162 -12.53 28.67 -8.59
N PHE A 163 -13.72 29.17 -8.95
CA PHE A 163 -14.59 28.60 -9.98
C PHE A 163 -14.26 29.04 -11.42
N SER A 164 -13.79 30.27 -11.62
CA SER A 164 -13.40 30.78 -12.95
C SER A 164 -12.02 30.30 -13.39
N GLY A 165 -11.19 29.89 -12.43
CA GLY A 165 -9.78 29.58 -12.64
C GLY A 165 -8.89 30.81 -12.47
N VAL A 166 -7.68 30.58 -11.99
CA VAL A 166 -6.61 31.55 -11.78
C VAL A 166 -5.30 30.99 -12.32
N PRO A 167 -4.23 31.80 -12.50
CA PRO A 167 -2.91 31.25 -12.79
C PRO A 167 -2.49 30.23 -11.72
N GLY A 168 -1.97 29.09 -12.16
CA GLY A 168 -1.42 28.03 -11.33
C GLY A 168 0.10 27.98 -11.43
N VAL A 169 0.74 27.55 -10.35
CA VAL A 169 2.19 27.51 -10.18
C VAL A 169 2.59 26.27 -9.37
N LEU A 170 3.79 25.77 -9.65
CA LEU A 170 4.36 24.65 -8.92
C LEU A 170 5.01 25.17 -7.64
N ASN A 171 4.70 24.53 -6.50
CA ASN A 171 5.38 24.73 -5.22
C ASN A 171 5.39 26.15 -4.65
N GLU A 172 4.59 27.07 -5.20
CA GLU A 172 4.61 28.45 -4.76
C GLU A 172 3.18 28.96 -4.68
N MET A 173 2.91 29.78 -3.67
CA MET A 173 1.73 30.63 -3.67
C MET A 173 2.15 31.93 -3.02
N LYS A 174 1.85 33.07 -3.66
CA LYS A 174 2.19 34.38 -3.12
C LYS A 174 1.61 34.52 -1.70
N GLY A 175 2.51 34.66 -0.72
CA GLY A 175 2.17 34.80 0.70
C GLY A 175 2.06 33.50 1.51
N ALA A 176 2.12 32.32 0.88
CA ALA A 176 2.15 31.02 1.57
C ALA A 176 3.57 30.41 1.65
N GLY A 177 4.53 30.94 0.89
CA GLY A 177 5.91 30.45 0.85
C GLY A 177 6.16 29.43 -0.26
N GLY A 178 7.09 28.50 -0.01
CA GLY A 178 7.54 27.49 -0.97
C GLY A 178 8.81 27.86 -1.73
N THR A 179 9.35 26.90 -2.49
CA THR A 179 10.57 27.06 -3.30
C THR A 179 10.45 26.24 -4.58
N ALA A 180 11.38 26.40 -5.54
CA ALA A 180 11.41 25.60 -6.76
C ALA A 180 11.35 24.07 -6.52
N THR A 181 11.84 23.58 -5.37
CA THR A 181 11.89 22.14 -5.06
C THR A 181 11.09 21.74 -3.82
N ARG A 182 10.37 22.67 -3.19
CA ARG A 182 9.59 22.39 -1.97
C ARG A 182 8.25 23.10 -1.99
N ASP A 183 7.21 22.30 -1.90
CA ASP A 183 5.84 22.74 -1.62
C ASP A 183 5.78 23.55 -0.31
N PRO A 184 4.88 24.55 -0.19
CA PRO A 184 4.64 25.26 1.06
C PRO A 184 4.37 24.36 2.27
N HIS A 185 3.77 23.17 2.07
CA HIS A 185 3.52 22.16 3.10
C HIS A 185 4.65 21.11 3.22
N HIS A 186 5.86 21.41 2.75
CA HIS A 186 6.98 20.46 2.86
C HIS A 186 7.31 20.12 4.32
N GLY A 187 7.21 18.83 4.66
CA GLY A 187 7.47 18.32 6.00
C GLY A 187 6.27 18.41 6.94
N ASP A 188 5.18 19.07 6.54
CA ASP A 188 3.96 19.10 7.32
C ASP A 188 3.29 17.71 7.32
N PRO A 189 2.60 17.35 8.42
CA PRO A 189 1.74 16.16 8.41
C PRO A 189 0.51 16.39 7.54
N GLY A 190 0.14 15.39 6.75
CA GLY A 190 -1.14 15.28 6.07
C GLY A 190 -2.22 14.70 6.99
N ASP A 191 -3.48 15.09 6.75
CA ASP A 191 -4.64 14.36 7.29
C ASP A 191 -4.77 12.96 6.67
N GLU A 192 -4.27 12.80 5.44
CA GLU A 192 -4.12 11.51 4.77
C GLU A 192 -2.73 11.39 4.15
N GLU A 193 -2.07 10.25 4.39
CA GLU A 193 -0.75 9.95 3.83
C GLU A 193 -0.66 8.50 3.33
N PHE A 194 0.11 8.26 2.27
CA PHE A 194 0.49 6.91 1.87
C PHE A 194 1.78 6.87 1.03
N SER A 195 2.49 5.76 1.07
CA SER A 195 3.58 5.45 0.14
C SER A 195 3.04 4.72 -1.10
N PRO A 196 3.43 5.08 -2.32
CA PRO A 196 2.90 4.46 -3.53
C PRO A 196 3.65 3.19 -3.93
N SER A 197 2.99 2.34 -4.70
CA SER A 197 3.57 1.14 -5.29
C SER A 197 3.91 1.32 -6.76
N VAL A 198 5.01 0.72 -7.22
CA VAL A 198 5.46 0.78 -8.62
C VAL A 198 4.72 -0.22 -9.50
N LEU A 199 4.24 0.23 -10.66
CA LEU A 199 3.48 -0.58 -11.61
C LEU A 199 4.24 -0.96 -12.89
N ASN A 200 5.31 -0.25 -13.22
CA ASN A 200 5.96 -0.30 -14.54
C ASN A 200 7.40 -0.82 -14.54
N GLY A 201 7.86 -1.42 -13.44
CA GLY A 201 9.16 -2.09 -13.32
C GLY A 201 10.35 -1.15 -13.26
N LYS A 202 10.13 0.17 -13.28
CA LYS A 202 11.20 1.16 -13.17
C LYS A 202 11.86 1.08 -11.80
N SER A 203 13.14 1.42 -11.75
CA SER A 203 13.86 1.53 -10.49
C SER A 203 13.28 2.66 -9.62
N ALA A 204 13.49 2.57 -8.30
CA ALA A 204 13.07 3.64 -7.38
C ALA A 204 13.70 5.00 -7.76
N ALA A 205 14.96 5.00 -8.21
CA ALA A 205 15.65 6.21 -8.65
C ALA A 205 14.99 6.83 -9.89
N ASP A 206 14.66 6.01 -10.89
CA ASP A 206 14.01 6.47 -12.12
C ASP A 206 12.61 7.01 -11.87
N ILE A 207 11.85 6.38 -10.95
CA ILE A 207 10.53 6.88 -10.55
C ILE A 207 10.65 8.24 -9.88
N LYS A 208 11.55 8.39 -8.90
CA LYS A 208 11.75 9.67 -8.19
C LYS A 208 12.18 10.79 -9.14
N LYS A 209 13.08 10.47 -10.08
CA LYS A 209 13.44 11.41 -11.15
C LYS A 209 12.21 11.77 -12.00
N SER A 210 11.42 10.78 -12.41
CA SER A 210 10.21 10.99 -13.21
C SER A 210 9.16 11.86 -12.49
N ILE A 211 9.08 11.78 -11.16
CA ILE A 211 8.22 12.68 -10.34
C ILE A 211 8.67 14.14 -10.50
N GLY A 212 9.97 14.42 -10.34
CA GLY A 212 10.51 15.78 -10.50
C GLY A 212 10.37 16.32 -11.93
N ASP A 213 10.61 15.46 -12.93
CA ASP A 213 10.43 15.79 -14.35
C ASP A 213 8.95 16.10 -14.66
N PHE A 214 8.01 15.29 -14.14
CA PHE A 214 6.58 15.53 -14.28
C PHE A 214 6.17 16.87 -13.64
N ALA A 215 6.60 17.12 -12.40
CA ALA A 215 6.25 18.32 -11.66
C ALA A 215 6.69 19.58 -12.43
N SER A 216 7.94 19.60 -12.88
CA SER A 216 8.51 20.72 -13.65
C SER A 216 7.86 20.92 -15.01
N GLY A 217 7.39 19.83 -15.65
CA GLY A 217 6.73 19.87 -16.95
C GLY A 217 5.20 20.04 -16.91
N PHE A 218 4.59 20.04 -15.73
CA PHE A 218 3.14 19.97 -15.57
C PHE A 218 2.41 21.12 -16.27
N SER A 219 2.85 22.36 -16.05
CA SER A 219 2.23 23.56 -16.63
C SER A 219 2.30 23.59 -18.16
N GLY A 220 3.41 23.09 -18.74
CA GLY A 220 3.58 22.98 -20.18
C GLY A 220 2.68 21.91 -20.80
N LYS A 221 2.42 20.81 -20.09
CA LYS A 221 1.63 19.67 -20.59
C LYS A 221 0.14 19.82 -20.35
N TYR A 222 -0.26 20.34 -19.19
CA TYR A 222 -1.65 20.40 -18.73
C TYR A 222 -2.21 21.83 -18.68
N GLY A 223 -1.40 22.83 -19.02
CA GLY A 223 -1.76 24.25 -18.92
C GLY A 223 -1.41 24.86 -17.57
N SER A 224 -1.37 26.19 -17.54
CA SER A 224 -0.95 26.98 -16.37
C SER A 224 -2.12 27.50 -15.55
N THR A 225 -3.29 26.90 -15.64
CA THR A 225 -4.48 27.32 -14.89
C THR A 225 -4.63 26.47 -13.64
N TRP A 226 -4.93 27.08 -12.50
CA TRP A 226 -5.46 26.41 -11.33
C TRP A 226 -6.97 26.66 -11.23
N ARG A 227 -7.78 25.63 -11.05
CA ARG A 227 -9.26 25.75 -11.01
C ARG A 227 -9.93 24.65 -10.20
N TRP A 228 -11.01 25.00 -9.52
CA TRP A 228 -11.89 24.05 -8.84
C TRP A 228 -13.39 24.40 -9.01
N PRO A 229 -14.27 23.43 -9.34
CA PRO A 229 -13.98 22.03 -9.67
C PRO A 229 -13.42 21.91 -11.10
N GLY A 230 -12.48 20.99 -11.33
CA GLY A 230 -11.85 20.81 -12.64
C GLY A 230 -10.56 19.99 -12.62
N LYS A 231 -9.93 19.81 -13.79
CA LYS A 231 -8.76 18.93 -14.01
C LYS A 231 -7.40 19.52 -13.63
N TYR A 232 -7.35 20.72 -13.07
CA TYR A 232 -6.09 21.49 -12.95
C TYR A 232 -5.83 21.98 -11.52
N ASN A 233 -6.21 21.20 -10.52
CA ASN A 233 -5.92 21.46 -9.11
C ASN A 233 -4.87 20.47 -8.57
N CYS A 234 -4.44 20.68 -7.34
CA CYS A 234 -3.47 19.83 -6.63
C CYS A 234 -3.86 18.34 -6.59
N HIS A 235 -5.14 18.01 -6.42
CA HIS A 235 -5.60 16.62 -6.47
C HIS A 235 -5.31 15.98 -7.83
N ASN A 236 -5.76 16.62 -8.91
CA ASN A 236 -5.50 16.13 -10.27
C ASN A 236 -4.01 16.07 -10.61
N PHE A 237 -3.23 17.05 -10.14
CA PHE A 237 -1.78 17.04 -10.27
C PHE A 237 -1.18 15.75 -9.69
N GLN A 238 -1.55 15.39 -8.45
CA GLN A 238 -1.06 14.18 -7.80
C GLN A 238 -1.53 12.91 -8.54
N GLU A 239 -2.81 12.85 -8.95
CA GLU A 239 -3.35 11.69 -9.67
C GLU A 239 -2.72 11.50 -11.06
N GLN A 240 -2.56 12.59 -11.83
CA GLN A 240 -1.91 12.55 -13.14
C GLN A 240 -0.44 12.20 -13.00
N MET A 241 0.26 12.71 -11.98
CA MET A 241 1.63 12.33 -11.69
C MET A 241 1.72 10.83 -11.46
N MET A 242 0.90 10.28 -10.57
CA MET A 242 0.91 8.85 -10.26
C MET A 242 0.67 8.02 -11.53
N LYS A 243 -0.33 8.40 -12.34
CA LYS A 243 -0.61 7.71 -13.59
C LYS A 243 0.55 7.76 -14.58
N ASP A 244 1.14 8.93 -14.80
CA ASP A 244 2.21 9.15 -15.78
C ASP A 244 3.51 8.45 -15.39
N VAL A 245 3.85 8.47 -14.09
CA VAL A 245 5.09 7.86 -13.60
C VAL A 245 4.92 6.36 -13.30
N GLY A 246 3.69 5.84 -13.33
CA GLY A 246 3.37 4.42 -13.16
C GLY A 246 3.32 3.98 -11.70
N LEU A 247 2.60 4.75 -10.88
CA LEU A 247 2.36 4.50 -9.47
C LEU A 247 0.89 4.18 -9.20
N SER A 248 0.65 3.38 -8.17
CA SER A 248 -0.67 3.21 -7.56
C SER A 248 -0.62 3.53 -6.07
N LYS A 249 -1.78 3.80 -5.47
CA LYS A 249 -1.92 3.73 -4.02
C LYS A 249 -1.58 2.31 -3.57
N SER A 250 -0.75 2.16 -2.54
CA SER A 250 -0.42 0.84 -1.98
C SER A 250 -1.66 0.25 -1.32
N ASN A 251 -1.79 -1.07 -1.39
CA ASN A 251 -2.82 -1.78 -0.63
C ASN A 251 -2.37 -2.05 0.82
N SER A 252 -1.06 -1.94 1.08
CA SER A 252 -0.52 -1.95 2.44
C SER A 252 -1.03 -0.75 3.24
N LYS A 253 -1.76 -1.02 4.32
CA LYS A 253 -2.14 -0.05 5.34
C LYS A 253 -0.90 0.36 6.14
N ASN A 254 -0.07 1.24 5.60
CA ASN A 254 0.92 1.95 6.41
C ASN A 254 0.59 3.44 6.36
N LEU A 255 -0.48 3.79 7.06
CA LEU A 255 -0.62 5.12 7.67
C LEU A 255 0.29 5.09 8.91
N LYS A 256 1.41 5.80 8.87
CA LYS A 256 2.05 6.28 10.09
C LYS A 256 1.61 7.71 10.32
#